data_AF-A0A7J6RE76-F1
#
_entry.id   AF-A0A7J6RE76-F1
#
_cell.length_a   1.000
_cell.length_b   1.000
_cell.length_c   1.000
_cell.angle_alpha   90.00
_cell.angle_beta   90.00
_cell.angle_gamma   90.00
#
_symmetry.space_group_name_H-M   'P 1'
#
loop_
_entity.id
_entity.type
_entity.pdbx_description
1 polymer ?
#
loop_
_entity_poly.entity_id
_entity_poly.type
_entity_poly.pdbx_seq_one_letter_code
_entity_poly.pdbx_strand_id
1 'polypeptide(L)'
;TKCLVAAKGEEAKYIVRTLQGRLRVGILSATILQALAYAFVLTEPAKGKEKECIPDIRKEKPAPSADKIALRMIELEAATKQAFCEVPSYDKLVDCLLSGADAAELSKACSVTPGIPVKPMLAKPTKSITEVLDRFKNIKFTGEYK
;
A
#
# COMPACT_ATOMS: atom_id res chain seq x y z
N THR A 1 -6.91 -28.04 -16.44
CA THR A 1 -6.17 -29.16 -15.82
C THR A 1 -4.65 -29.04 -15.97
N LYS A 2 -4.11 -28.47 -17.06
CA LYS A 2 -2.65 -28.31 -17.29
C LYS A 2 -1.90 -27.59 -16.15
N CYS A 3 -2.50 -26.58 -15.51
CA CYS A 3 -1.86 -25.81 -14.43
C CYS A 3 -1.59 -26.65 -13.16
N LEU A 4 -2.49 -27.58 -12.80
CA LEU A 4 -2.28 -28.46 -11.64
C LEU A 4 -1.28 -29.59 -11.92
N VAL A 5 -1.23 -30.07 -13.16
CA VAL A 5 -0.25 -31.10 -13.58
C VAL A 5 1.17 -30.55 -13.60
N ALA A 6 1.34 -29.25 -13.88
CA ALA A 6 2.64 -28.58 -13.89
C ALA A 6 3.09 -28.10 -12.50
N ALA A 7 2.19 -28.02 -11.52
CA ALA A 7 2.48 -27.48 -10.20
C ALA A 7 3.44 -28.39 -9.42
N LYS A 8 4.43 -27.79 -8.75
CA LYS A 8 5.43 -28.49 -7.94
C LYS A 8 5.30 -28.11 -6.46
N GLY A 9 5.48 -29.09 -5.58
CA GLY A 9 5.44 -28.87 -4.12
C GLY A 9 4.12 -28.25 -3.65
N GLU A 10 4.20 -27.13 -2.93
CA GLU A 10 3.04 -26.45 -2.34
C GLU A 10 2.30 -25.51 -3.32
N GLU A 11 2.76 -25.36 -4.57
CA GLU A 11 2.10 -24.50 -5.57
C GLU A 11 0.64 -24.92 -5.80
N ALA A 12 0.39 -26.22 -5.91
CA ALA A 12 -0.95 -26.76 -6.14
C ALA A 12 -1.94 -26.33 -5.04
N LYS A 13 -1.47 -26.28 -3.79
CA LYS A 13 -2.28 -25.85 -2.63
C LYS A 13 -2.67 -24.38 -2.73
N TYR A 14 -1.74 -23.49 -3.07
CA TYR A 14 -2.07 -22.07 -3.22
C TYR A 14 -2.94 -21.80 -4.45
N ILE A 15 -2.70 -22.49 -5.57
CA ILE A 15 -3.56 -22.40 -6.76
C ILE A 15 -5.00 -22.80 -6.43
N VAL A 16 -5.19 -23.96 -5.79
CA VAL A 16 -6.53 -24.43 -5.39
C VAL A 16 -7.20 -23.44 -4.42
N ARG A 17 -6.47 -22.90 -3.44
CA ARG A 17 -7.00 -21.91 -2.50
C ARG A 17 -7.38 -20.58 -3.15
N THR A 18 -6.61 -20.13 -4.14
CA THR A 18 -6.94 -18.94 -4.95
C THR A 18 -8.21 -19.15 -5.74
N LEU A 19 -8.35 -20.31 -6.42
CA LEU A 19 -9.56 -20.65 -7.18
C LEU A 19 -10.80 -20.79 -6.28
N GLN A 20 -10.62 -21.23 -5.03
CA GLN A 20 -11.67 -21.25 -4.01
C GLN A 20 -12.00 -19.87 -3.42
N GLY A 21 -11.25 -18.82 -3.78
CA GLY A 21 -11.39 -17.47 -3.22
C GLY A 21 -10.98 -17.37 -1.74
N ARG A 22 -10.26 -18.36 -1.20
CA ARG A 22 -9.93 -18.47 0.23
C ARG A 22 -8.45 -18.79 0.42
N LEU A 23 -7.58 -17.81 0.15
CA LEU A 23 -6.12 -17.98 0.24
C LEU A 23 -5.65 -18.30 1.68
N ARG A 24 -6.30 -17.72 2.70
CA ARG A 24 -6.04 -17.95 4.14
C ARG A 24 -4.58 -17.75 4.57
N VAL A 25 -3.90 -16.73 4.05
CA VAL A 25 -2.51 -16.37 4.45
C VAL A 25 -2.48 -15.49 5.70
N GLY A 26 -3.61 -14.90 6.10
CA GLY A 26 -3.67 -13.97 7.24
C GLY A 26 -3.14 -12.56 6.90
N ILE A 27 -3.02 -12.23 5.61
CA ILE A 27 -2.53 -10.94 5.12
C ILE A 27 -3.71 -10.15 4.55
N LEU A 28 -3.77 -8.84 4.83
CA LEU A 28 -4.78 -7.93 4.31
C LEU A 28 -4.17 -6.99 3.26
N SER A 29 -4.99 -6.33 2.44
CA SER A 29 -4.50 -5.37 1.44
C SER A 29 -3.65 -4.24 2.05
N ALA A 30 -3.91 -3.84 3.30
CA ALA A 30 -3.14 -2.82 3.99
C ALA A 30 -1.69 -3.25 4.26
N THR A 31 -1.46 -4.52 4.62
CA THR A 31 -0.10 -5.05 4.84
C THR A 31 0.63 -5.25 3.52
N ILE A 32 -0.09 -5.57 2.44
CA ILE A 32 0.50 -5.62 1.07
C ILE A 32 1.00 -4.23 0.66
N LEU A 33 0.19 -3.17 0.81
CA LEU A 33 0.59 -1.80 0.46
C LEU A 33 1.79 -1.31 1.29
N GLN A 34 1.81 -1.65 2.58
CA GLN A 34 2.96 -1.34 3.44
C GLN A 34 4.22 -2.07 3.00
N ALA A 35 4.14 -3.39 2.75
CA ALA A 35 5.27 -4.17 2.29
C ALA A 35 5.80 -3.67 0.94
N LEU A 36 4.89 -3.24 0.05
CA LEU A 36 5.23 -2.68 -1.25
C LEU A 36 5.99 -1.36 -1.12
N ALA A 37 5.49 -0.41 -0.32
CA ALA A 37 6.22 0.83 -0.02
C ALA A 37 7.62 0.53 0.55
N TYR A 38 7.72 -0.38 1.50
CA TYR A 38 9.01 -0.76 2.10
C TYR A 38 9.96 -1.40 1.10
N ALA A 39 9.47 -2.26 0.21
CA ALA A 39 10.27 -2.86 -0.84
C ALA A 39 10.88 -1.80 -1.77
N PHE A 40 10.10 -0.80 -2.19
CA PHE A 40 10.57 0.27 -3.06
C PHE A 40 11.53 1.26 -2.37
N VAL A 41 11.45 1.42 -1.05
CA VAL A 41 12.46 2.20 -0.30
C VAL A 41 13.76 1.42 -0.13
N LEU A 42 13.67 0.11 0.13
CA LEU A 42 14.85 -0.73 0.37
C LEU A 42 15.59 -1.09 -0.93
N THR A 43 14.82 -1.32 -1.99
CA THR A 43 15.29 -1.68 -3.32
C THR A 43 14.85 -0.58 -4.27
N GLU A 44 15.74 0.37 -4.57
CA GLU A 44 15.41 1.47 -5.47
C GLU A 44 15.34 0.94 -6.93
N PRO A 45 14.19 1.13 -7.62
CA PRO A 45 14.05 0.71 -9.00
C PRO A 45 14.92 1.58 -9.92
N ALA A 46 15.36 1.02 -11.04
CA ALA A 46 16.16 1.73 -12.02
C ALA A 46 15.37 2.91 -12.64
N LYS A 47 15.84 4.14 -12.40
CA LYS A 47 15.29 5.34 -13.07
C LYS A 47 15.88 5.47 -14.47
N GLY A 48 15.25 4.82 -15.45
CA GLY A 48 15.66 4.89 -16.86
C GLY A 48 17.05 4.30 -17.12
N LYS A 49 17.78 4.86 -18.09
CA LYS A 49 19.15 4.42 -18.46
C LYS A 49 20.26 4.96 -17.56
N GLU A 50 19.95 5.91 -16.68
CA GLU A 50 20.95 6.72 -15.98
C GLU A 50 21.23 6.27 -14.54
N LYS A 51 20.30 5.54 -13.89
CA LYS A 51 20.50 4.98 -12.56
C LYS A 51 20.35 3.46 -12.56
N GLU A 52 21.41 2.79 -12.13
CA GLU A 52 21.39 1.35 -11.90
C GLU A 52 20.43 0.99 -10.75
N CYS A 53 19.86 -0.21 -10.81
CA CYS A 53 19.02 -0.73 -9.75
C CYS A 53 19.86 -0.96 -8.49
N ILE A 54 19.41 -0.43 -7.36
CA ILE A 54 20.08 -0.66 -6.07
C ILE A 54 19.34 -1.79 -5.36
N PRO A 55 19.97 -2.97 -5.17
CA PRO A 55 19.28 -4.11 -4.58
C PRO A 55 18.97 -3.92 -3.10
N ASP A 56 19.86 -3.28 -2.34
CA ASP A 56 19.69 -3.00 -0.92
C ASP A 56 20.46 -1.74 -0.51
N ILE A 57 19.73 -0.64 -0.26
CA ILE A 57 20.31 0.63 0.16
C ILE A 57 21.10 0.54 1.47
N ARG A 58 20.87 -0.49 2.29
CA ARG A 58 21.57 -0.66 3.58
C ARG A 58 23.02 -1.13 3.39
N LYS A 59 23.34 -1.71 2.23
CA LYS A 59 24.66 -2.25 1.91
C LYS A 59 25.51 -1.28 1.08
N GLU A 60 24.92 -0.19 0.59
CA GLU A 60 25.63 0.82 -0.17
C GLU A 60 26.58 1.64 0.70
N LYS A 61 27.64 2.17 0.07
CA LYS A 61 28.62 3.06 0.72
C LYS A 61 28.59 4.41 0.00
N PRO A 62 28.26 5.53 0.69
CA PRO A 62 27.96 5.65 2.12
C PRO A 62 26.53 5.18 2.47
N ALA A 63 26.40 4.39 3.53
CA ALA A 63 25.10 3.93 4.00
C ALA A 63 24.32 5.11 4.61
N PRO A 64 23.06 5.34 4.20
CA PRO A 64 22.22 6.32 4.86
C PRO A 64 21.96 5.92 6.32
N SER A 65 21.84 6.91 7.22
CA SER A 65 21.50 6.68 8.62
C SER A 65 20.19 5.88 8.72
N ALA A 66 20.15 4.89 9.62
CA ALA A 66 18.98 4.03 9.83
C ALA A 66 17.70 4.84 10.09
N ASP A 67 17.81 5.95 10.82
CA ASP A 67 16.69 6.84 11.14
C ASP A 67 16.10 7.50 9.88
N LYS A 68 16.96 7.89 8.94
CA LYS A 68 16.52 8.49 7.67
C LYS A 68 15.76 7.48 6.80
N ILE A 69 16.21 6.22 6.79
CA ILE A 69 15.52 5.15 6.07
C ILE A 69 14.14 4.90 6.70
N ALA A 70 14.07 4.82 8.03
CA ALA A 70 12.81 4.60 8.74
C ALA A 70 11.79 5.72 8.47
N LEU A 71 12.23 6.99 8.48
CA LEU A 71 11.36 8.12 8.13
C LEU A 71 10.85 8.01 6.69
N ARG A 72 11.73 7.72 5.73
CA ARG A 72 11.37 7.57 4.31
C ARG A 72 10.38 6.41 4.08
N MET A 73 10.52 5.33 4.85
CA MET A 73 9.58 4.20 4.85
C MET A 73 8.19 4.60 5.33
N ILE A 74 8.09 5.36 6.41
CA ILE A 74 6.80 5.84 6.96
C ILE A 74 6.13 6.80 5.97
N GLU A 75 6.89 7.74 5.41
CA GLU A 75 6.40 8.71 4.43
C GLU A 75 5.85 8.01 3.17
N LEU A 76 6.62 7.07 2.60
CA LEU A 76 6.19 6.37 1.40
C LEU A 76 5.02 5.41 1.69
N GLU A 77 4.98 4.77 2.85
CA GLU A 77 3.83 3.95 3.26
C GLU A 77 2.54 4.78 3.30
N ALA A 78 2.58 5.96 3.93
CA ALA A 78 1.44 6.85 4.02
C ALA A 78 0.98 7.31 2.62
N ALA A 79 1.93 7.72 1.77
CA ALA A 79 1.64 8.15 0.40
C ALA A 79 1.04 7.01 -0.45
N THR A 80 1.59 5.80 -0.34
CA THR A 80 1.12 4.61 -1.10
C THR A 80 -0.29 4.21 -0.69
N LYS A 81 -0.58 4.24 0.62
CA LYS A 81 -1.93 4.01 1.14
C LYS A 81 -2.91 5.07 0.66
N GLN A 82 -2.50 6.34 0.68
CA GLN A 82 -3.34 7.45 0.21
C GLN A 82 -3.63 7.34 -1.29
N ALA A 83 -2.60 7.13 -2.11
CA ALA A 83 -2.73 6.93 -3.55
C ALA A 83 -3.70 5.78 -3.90
N PHE A 84 -3.62 4.66 -3.18
CA PHE A 84 -4.54 3.54 -3.38
C PHE A 84 -5.97 3.81 -2.88
N CYS A 85 -6.16 4.71 -1.92
CA CYS A 85 -7.49 5.14 -1.49
C CYS A 85 -8.16 6.04 -2.53
N GLU A 86 -7.38 6.88 -3.22
CA GLU A 86 -7.86 7.77 -4.28
C GLU A 86 -8.06 7.03 -5.61
N VAL A 87 -7.14 6.13 -5.95
CA VAL A 87 -7.16 5.33 -7.17
C VAL A 87 -6.87 3.87 -6.79
N PRO A 88 -7.90 3.02 -6.56
CA PRO A 88 -7.73 1.63 -6.15
C PRO A 88 -7.35 0.74 -7.34
N SER A 89 -6.22 1.04 -7.99
CA SER A 89 -5.64 0.28 -9.09
C SER A 89 -4.18 -0.03 -8.77
N TYR A 90 -3.85 -1.32 -8.67
CA TYR A 90 -2.46 -1.75 -8.45
C TYR A 90 -1.58 -1.46 -9.66
N ASP A 91 -2.09 -1.60 -10.88
CA ASP A 91 -1.32 -1.39 -12.11
C ASP A 91 -0.75 0.04 -12.16
N LYS A 92 -1.63 1.04 -12.01
CA LYS A 92 -1.21 2.46 -11.98
C LYS A 92 -0.24 2.76 -10.84
N LEU A 93 -0.51 2.21 -9.65
CA LEU A 93 0.33 2.43 -8.47
C LEU A 93 1.74 1.86 -8.68
N VAL A 94 1.84 0.64 -9.19
CA VAL A 94 3.11 -0.05 -9.44
C VAL A 94 3.87 0.62 -10.58
N ASP A 95 3.22 1.03 -11.66
CA ASP A 95 3.84 1.76 -12.77
C ASP A 95 4.48 3.08 -12.30
N CYS A 96 3.76 3.83 -11.46
CA CYS A 96 4.28 5.04 -10.84
C CYS A 96 5.50 4.75 -9.95
N LEU A 97 5.44 3.72 -9.11
CA LEU A 97 6.54 3.36 -8.22
C LEU A 97 7.77 2.84 -8.98
N LEU A 98 7.58 2.08 -10.06
CA LEU A 98 8.65 1.61 -10.93
C LEU A 98 9.34 2.74 -11.68
N SER A 99 8.62 3.82 -12.02
CA SER A 99 9.22 5.05 -12.55
C SER A 99 10.10 5.78 -11.53
N GLY A 100 10.10 5.31 -10.27
CA GLY A 100 10.86 5.84 -9.16
C GLY A 100 10.23 7.10 -8.56
N ALA A 101 8.90 7.18 -8.57
CA ALA A 101 8.16 8.30 -8.02
C ALA A 101 8.41 8.46 -6.51
N ASP A 102 8.73 9.68 -6.07
CA ASP A 102 8.78 10.01 -4.64
C ASP A 102 7.35 10.18 -4.09
N ALA A 103 7.20 10.25 -2.75
CA ALA A 103 5.90 10.38 -2.09
C ALA A 103 5.03 11.54 -2.61
N ALA A 104 5.65 12.67 -2.98
CA ALA A 104 4.98 13.84 -3.53
C ALA A 104 4.60 13.69 -5.01
N GLU A 105 5.29 12.84 -5.76
CA GLU A 105 4.97 12.54 -7.15
C GLU A 105 3.82 11.53 -7.21
N LEU A 106 3.79 10.59 -6.26
CA LEU A 106 2.73 9.60 -6.14
C LEU A 106 1.35 10.24 -5.89
N SER A 107 1.29 11.26 -5.03
CA SER A 107 0.05 12.00 -4.77
C SER A 107 -0.43 12.83 -5.96
N LYS A 108 0.49 13.32 -6.81
CA LYS A 108 0.13 14.03 -8.05
C LYS A 108 -0.35 13.06 -9.13
N ALA A 109 0.31 11.92 -9.26
CA ALA A 109 0.00 10.91 -10.27
C ALA A 109 -1.31 10.17 -9.98
N CYS A 110 -1.58 9.89 -8.70
CA CYS A 110 -2.78 9.18 -8.24
C CYS A 110 -3.72 10.14 -7.51
N SER A 111 -4.36 11.04 -8.27
CA SER A 111 -5.37 11.96 -7.77
C SER A 111 -6.79 11.45 -8.03
N VAL A 112 -7.73 11.81 -7.15
CA VAL A 112 -9.15 11.50 -7.32
C VAL A 112 -9.66 12.03 -8.66
N THR A 113 -10.07 11.11 -9.53
CA THR A 113 -10.57 11.42 -10.86
C THR A 113 -12.01 10.95 -11.00
N PRO A 114 -12.96 11.80 -11.41
CA PRO A 114 -14.34 11.39 -11.66
C PRO A 114 -14.40 10.18 -12.61
N GLY A 115 -15.18 9.17 -12.25
CA GLY A 115 -15.29 7.90 -12.99
C GLY A 115 -14.41 6.77 -12.46
N ILE A 116 -13.44 7.05 -11.58
CA ILE A 116 -12.71 6.04 -10.82
C ILE A 116 -13.29 5.96 -9.41
N PRO A 117 -13.69 4.77 -8.91
CA PRO A 117 -14.21 4.64 -7.55
C PRO A 117 -13.11 4.90 -6.52
N VAL A 118 -13.40 5.68 -5.49
CA VAL A 118 -12.52 5.86 -4.33
C VAL A 118 -12.85 4.87 -3.23
N LYS A 119 -11.90 4.58 -2.33
CA LYS A 119 -12.22 3.83 -1.12
C LYS A 119 -13.12 4.66 -0.22
N PRO A 120 -14.31 4.16 0.17
CA PRO A 120 -15.21 4.91 1.03
C PRO A 120 -14.64 5.00 2.44
N MET A 121 -14.99 6.09 3.13
CA MET A 121 -14.74 6.20 4.57
C MET A 121 -15.61 5.20 5.33
N LEU A 122 -14.99 4.41 6.20
CA LEU A 122 -15.70 3.44 7.04
C LEU A 122 -15.94 4.03 8.43
N ALA A 123 -17.16 3.88 8.93
CA ALA A 123 -17.52 4.28 10.29
C ALA A 123 -17.08 3.21 11.30
N LYS A 124 -16.54 3.66 12.44
CA LYS A 124 -16.28 2.79 13.59
C LYS A 124 -17.58 2.69 14.42
N PRO A 125 -18.06 1.49 14.75
CA PRO A 125 -19.25 1.35 15.58
C PRO A 125 -19.00 1.92 16.98
N THR A 126 -19.92 2.73 17.47
CA THR A 126 -19.90 3.36 18.80
C THR A 126 -21.16 2.97 19.55
N LYS A 127 -21.01 2.51 20.80
CA LYS A 127 -22.14 1.98 21.59
C LYS A 127 -22.82 3.04 22.46
N SER A 128 -22.14 4.13 22.76
CA SER A 128 -22.66 5.20 23.62
C SER A 128 -22.33 6.58 23.06
N ILE A 129 -23.18 7.55 23.42
CA ILE A 129 -22.96 8.96 23.09
C ILE A 129 -21.70 9.48 23.80
N THR A 130 -21.42 8.99 25.01
CA THR A 130 -20.21 9.34 25.76
C THR A 130 -18.93 8.95 25.00
N GLU A 131 -18.91 7.79 24.33
CA GLU A 131 -17.77 7.36 23.51
C GLU A 131 -17.53 8.33 22.33
N VAL A 132 -18.60 8.87 21.75
CA VAL A 132 -18.52 9.87 20.67
C VAL A 132 -17.96 11.18 21.21
N LEU A 133 -18.48 11.67 22.34
CA LEU A 133 -18.01 12.91 22.98
C LEU A 133 -16.55 12.82 23.42
N ASP A 134 -16.13 11.66 23.94
CA ASP A 134 -14.74 11.42 24.34
C ASP A 134 -13.79 11.36 23.14
N ARG A 135 -14.24 10.79 22.01
CA ARG A 135 -13.43 10.70 20.79
C ARG A 135 -13.29 12.04 20.06
N PHE A 136 -14.34 12.86 20.06
CA PHE A 136 -14.37 14.16 19.36
C PHE A 136 -14.22 15.36 20.31
N LYS A 137 -13.48 15.19 21.41
CA LYS A 137 -13.20 16.30 22.34
C LYS A 137 -12.61 17.51 21.61
N ASN A 138 -13.23 18.67 21.80
CA ASN A 138 -12.84 19.94 21.20
C ASN A 138 -12.86 19.96 19.65
N ILE A 139 -13.56 19.03 19.00
CA ILE A 139 -13.76 18.99 17.55
C ILE A 139 -15.26 19.18 17.28
N LYS A 140 -15.61 20.12 16.39
CA LYS A 140 -17.00 20.26 15.93
C LYS A 140 -17.35 19.03 15.08
N PHE A 141 -18.44 18.34 15.41
CA PHE A 141 -18.96 17.22 14.64
C PHE A 141 -20.45 17.44 14.33
N THR A 142 -20.94 16.74 13.30
CA THR A 142 -22.35 16.75 12.88
C THR A 142 -22.99 15.38 13.10
N GLY A 143 -24.31 15.35 13.25
CA GLY A 143 -25.10 14.14 13.32
C GLY A 143 -26.01 14.05 12.09
N GLU A 144 -25.78 13.06 11.24
CA GLU A 144 -26.60 12.78 10.07
C GLU A 144 -27.34 11.45 10.26
N TYR A 145 -28.55 11.36 9.73
CA TYR A 145 -29.29 10.10 9.72
C TYR A 145 -28.61 9.13 8.77
N LYS A 146 -28.41 7.89 9.22
CA LYS A 146 -27.77 6.84 8.42
C LYS A 146 -28.75 6.19 7.45
#